data_AF-A0A5X2VLK7-F1
#
_entry.id   AF-A0A5X2VLK7-F1
#
_cell.length_a   1.000
_cell.length_b   1.000
_cell.length_c   1.000
_cell.angle_alpha   90.00
_cell.angle_beta   90.00
_cell.angle_gamma   90.00
#
_symmetry.space_group_name_H-M   'P 1'
#
loop_
_entity.id
_entity.type
_entity.pdbx_description
1 polymer ?
#
loop_
_entity_poly.entity_id
_entity_poly.type
_entity_poly.pdbx_seq_one_letter_code
_entity_poly.pdbx_strand_id
1 'polypeptide(L)'
;MESEQLITKITQTLKRPDGSEVRIVVDQAFGSGLTPSLGVYVLRRPTTADNWQLCKTAPHKDWRTMSVDEYQKHGRSEMLRYVSIGEILRLSAAIGKPMSYVDTCPGLQG
;
A
#
# COMPACT_ATOMS: atom_id res chain seq x y z
N MET A 1 3.61 -34.05 4.53
CA MET A 1 4.13 -32.85 3.84
C MET A 1 3.76 -31.68 4.72
N GLU A 2 4.73 -30.98 5.29
CA GLU A 2 4.44 -29.67 5.88
C GLU A 2 4.03 -28.73 4.73
N SER A 3 2.85 -28.14 4.84
CA SER A 3 2.42 -27.09 3.94
C SER A 3 3.38 -25.92 4.09
N GLU A 4 4.04 -25.50 3.00
CA GLU A 4 4.86 -24.31 3.01
C GLU A 4 3.99 -23.11 3.42
N GLN A 5 4.41 -22.38 4.47
CA GLN A 5 3.66 -21.21 4.92
C GLN A 5 3.89 -20.07 3.92
N LEU A 6 2.80 -19.63 3.29
CA LEU A 6 2.81 -18.54 2.32
C LEU A 6 2.43 -17.22 2.98
N ILE A 7 2.97 -16.13 2.44
CA ILE A 7 2.60 -14.78 2.82
C ILE A 7 1.21 -14.48 2.25
N THR A 8 0.20 -14.46 3.10
CA THR A 8 -1.18 -14.06 2.74
C THR A 8 -1.49 -12.62 3.10
N LYS A 9 -0.64 -11.99 3.92
CA LYS A 9 -0.73 -10.57 4.29
C LYS A 9 0.65 -10.03 4.64
N ILE A 10 0.93 -8.82 4.18
CA ILE A 10 2.15 -8.08 4.52
C ILE A 10 1.80 -6.65 4.90
N THR A 11 2.48 -6.11 5.91
CA THR A 11 2.31 -4.73 6.37
C THR A 11 3.67 -4.08 6.50
N GLN A 12 3.85 -2.93 5.86
CA GLN A 12 5.06 -2.11 6.01
C GLN A 12 4.68 -0.71 6.44
N THR A 13 5.37 -0.19 7.46
CA THR A 13 5.24 1.21 7.89
C THR A 13 6.48 1.96 7.45
N LEU A 14 6.31 3.08 6.75
CA LEU A 14 7.38 3.92 6.23
C LEU A 14 7.30 5.30 6.87
N LYS A 15 8.44 5.79 7.37
CA LYS A 15 8.59 7.18 7.83
C LYS A 15 8.90 8.08 6.63
N ARG A 16 8.24 9.22 6.56
CA ARG A 16 8.44 10.22 5.51
C ARG A 16 9.33 11.36 6.03
N PRO A 17 10.02 12.11 5.13
CA PRO A 17 10.87 13.22 5.53
C PRO A 17 10.14 14.35 6.27
N ASP A 18 8.84 14.48 6.07
CA ASP A 18 7.97 15.45 6.76
C ASP A 18 7.57 15.01 8.18
N GLY A 19 8.11 13.89 8.67
CA GLY A 19 7.79 13.32 9.99
C GLY A 19 6.50 12.49 10.02
N SER A 20 5.72 12.48 8.94
CA SER A 20 4.54 11.64 8.84
C SER A 20 4.89 10.17 8.62
N GLU A 21 3.96 9.30 8.95
CA GLU A 21 4.10 7.88 8.67
C GLU A 21 2.99 7.39 7.76
N VAL A 22 3.35 6.49 6.85
CA VAL A 22 2.42 5.78 5.98
C VAL A 22 2.54 4.28 6.24
N ARG A 23 1.41 3.59 6.26
CA ARG A 23 1.35 2.14 6.41
C ARG A 23 0.69 1.56 5.19
N ILE A 24 1.39 0.66 4.51
CA ILE A 24 0.87 -0.10 3.38
C ILE A 24 0.54 -1.49 3.89
N VAL A 25 -0.70 -1.91 3.70
CA VAL A 25 -1.16 -3.26 3.99
C VAL A 25 -1.59 -3.88 2.67
N VAL A 26 -1.00 -5.03 2.34
CA VAL A 26 -1.45 -5.85 1.22
C VAL A 26 -1.87 -7.19 1.76
N ASP A 27 -3.06 -7.66 1.38
CA ASP A 27 -3.53 -9.00 1.69
C ASP A 27 -4.04 -9.73 0.46
N GLN A 28 -4.01 -11.05 0.54
CA GLN A 28 -4.68 -11.92 -0.40
C GLN A 28 -6.19 -11.72 -0.23
N ALA A 29 -6.85 -11.40 -1.33
CA ALA A 29 -8.28 -11.16 -1.37
C ALA A 29 -8.92 -11.97 -2.52
N PHE A 30 -10.23 -11.91 -2.60
CA PHE A 30 -10.99 -12.52 -3.67
C PHE A 30 -12.00 -11.53 -4.23
N GLY A 31 -11.99 -11.35 -5.56
CA GLY A 31 -12.96 -10.52 -6.25
C GLY A 31 -14.31 -11.21 -6.40
N SER A 32 -15.25 -10.52 -7.06
CA SER A 32 -16.51 -11.12 -7.48
C SER A 32 -16.24 -12.38 -8.32
N GLY A 33 -16.87 -13.50 -7.93
CA GLY A 33 -16.64 -14.80 -8.57
C GLY A 33 -15.44 -15.59 -8.04
N LEU A 34 -14.91 -15.24 -6.85
CA LEU A 34 -13.78 -15.93 -6.20
C LEU A 34 -12.48 -15.90 -7.01
N THR A 35 -12.36 -14.92 -7.90
CA THR A 35 -11.11 -14.68 -8.65
C THR A 35 -10.03 -14.20 -7.67
N PRO A 36 -8.86 -14.85 -7.61
CA PRO A 36 -7.77 -14.39 -6.76
C PRO A 36 -7.42 -12.93 -7.06
N SER A 37 -7.32 -12.12 -6.02
CA SER A 37 -7.04 -10.70 -6.10
C SER A 37 -6.19 -10.26 -4.91
N LEU A 38 -5.84 -8.98 -4.85
CA LEU A 38 -5.12 -8.36 -3.75
C LEU A 38 -5.93 -7.21 -3.18
N GLY A 39 -6.09 -7.18 -1.85
CA GLY A 39 -6.50 -5.99 -1.13
C GLY A 39 -5.28 -5.11 -0.87
N VAL A 40 -5.37 -3.82 -1.22
CA VAL A 40 -4.31 -2.85 -0.93
C VAL A 40 -4.92 -1.68 -0.14
N TYR A 41 -4.41 -1.48 1.07
CA TYR A 41 -4.84 -0.43 1.97
C TYR A 41 -3.65 0.44 2.33
N VAL A 42 -3.83 1.76 2.28
CA VAL A 42 -2.82 2.71 2.73
C VAL A 42 -3.42 3.54 3.84
N LEU A 43 -2.73 3.58 4.97
CA LEU A 43 -3.05 4.42 6.09
C LEU A 43 -1.98 5.50 6.24
N ARG A 44 -2.37 6.67 6.72
CA ARG A 44 -1.45 7.75 7.06
C ARG A 44 -1.73 8.25 8.47
N ARG A 45 -0.68 8.65 9.17
CA ARG A 45 -0.79 9.52 10.35
C ARG A 45 0.19 10.70 10.23
N PRO A 46 -0.24 11.95 10.49
CA PRO A 46 0.64 13.11 10.43
C PRO A 46 1.79 13.07 11.43
N THR A 47 1.52 12.60 12.65
CA THR A 47 2.52 12.40 13.72
C THR A 47 2.32 11.04 14.39
N THR A 48 3.28 10.63 15.23
CA THR A 48 3.18 9.37 15.99
C THR A 48 2.12 9.40 17.08
N ALA A 49 1.66 10.59 17.48
CA ALA A 49 0.58 10.77 18.46
C ALA A 49 -0.82 10.67 17.82
N ASP A 50 -0.92 10.85 16.50
CA ASP A 50 -2.19 10.77 15.78
C ASP A 50 -2.61 9.32 15.51
N ASN A 51 -3.93 9.12 15.40
CA ASN A 51 -4.51 7.87 14.93
C ASN A 51 -4.24 7.66 13.44
N TRP A 52 -4.14 6.39 13.04
CA TRP A 52 -4.08 6.00 11.64
C TRP A 52 -5.39 6.34 10.92
N GLN A 53 -5.28 7.00 9.77
CA GLN A 53 -6.40 7.32 8.90
C GLN A 53 -6.28 6.54 7.59
N LEU A 54 -7.33 5.83 7.20
CA LEU A 54 -7.38 5.14 5.90
C LEU A 54 -7.44 6.18 4.77
N CYS A 55 -6.51 6.09 3.83
CA CYS A 55 -6.47 6.97 2.68
C CYS A 55 -7.55 6.58 1.67
N LYS A 56 -8.22 7.59 1.10
CA LYS A 56 -9.18 7.38 0.01
C LYS A 56 -8.49 6.89 -1.26
N THR A 57 -9.16 5.97 -1.96
CA THR A 57 -8.70 5.39 -3.23
C THR A 57 -9.23 6.12 -4.46
N ALA A 58 -10.33 6.86 -4.33
CA ALA A 58 -10.89 7.65 -5.42
C ALA A 58 -10.04 8.91 -5.70
N PRO A 59 -9.81 9.27 -6.97
CA PRO A 59 -9.24 10.56 -7.34
C PRO A 59 -10.23 11.71 -7.08
N HIS A 60 -9.76 12.95 -7.18
CA HIS A 60 -10.64 14.12 -7.12
C HIS A 60 -11.68 14.07 -8.25
N LYS A 61 -12.94 14.46 -8.00
CA LYS A 61 -14.03 14.38 -8.99
C LYS A 61 -13.69 15.03 -10.35
N ASP A 62 -13.00 16.17 -10.30
CA ASP A 62 -12.65 16.98 -11.48
C ASP A 62 -11.23 16.69 -12.01
N TRP A 63 -10.61 15.57 -11.62
CA TRP A 63 -9.21 15.28 -11.94
C TRP A 63 -8.87 15.33 -13.43
N ARG A 64 -9.86 15.10 -14.31
CA ARG A 64 -9.69 15.08 -15.77
C ARG A 64 -9.49 16.45 -16.40
N THR A 65 -9.91 17.52 -15.73
CA THR A 65 -9.78 18.89 -16.22
C THR A 65 -8.61 19.63 -15.58
N MET A 66 -7.92 19.00 -14.63
CA MET A 66 -6.78 19.58 -13.93
C MET A 66 -5.53 19.61 -14.82
N SER A 67 -4.69 20.61 -14.61
CA SER A 67 -3.31 20.58 -15.11
C SER A 67 -2.55 19.39 -14.51
N VAL A 68 -1.46 18.97 -15.15
CA VAL A 68 -0.63 17.87 -14.64
C VAL A 68 -0.13 18.15 -13.22
N ASP A 69 0.31 19.39 -12.94
CA ASP A 69 0.80 19.80 -11.63
C ASP A 69 -0.28 19.75 -10.55
N GLU A 70 -1.47 20.26 -10.85
CA GLU A 70 -2.61 20.19 -9.93
C GLU A 70 -3.09 18.76 -9.73
N TYR A 71 -3.10 17.96 -10.81
CA TYR A 71 -3.44 16.56 -10.73
C TYR A 71 -2.50 15.83 -9.77
N GLN A 72 -1.19 16.05 -9.88
CA GLN A 72 -0.21 15.42 -9.00
C GLN A 72 -0.40 15.80 -7.52
N LYS A 73 -0.69 17.08 -7.24
CA LYS A 73 -0.83 17.61 -5.87
C LYS A 73 -2.19 17.29 -5.23
N HIS A 74 -3.26 17.33 -6.01
CA HIS A 74 -4.64 17.33 -5.51
C HIS A 74 -5.58 16.38 -6.27
N GLY A 75 -5.30 16.08 -7.54
CA GLY A 75 -6.15 15.23 -8.37
C GLY A 75 -6.02 13.73 -8.08
N ARG A 76 -4.83 13.26 -7.73
CA ARG A 76 -4.59 11.84 -7.37
C ARG A 76 -5.32 11.46 -6.09
N SER A 77 -5.67 10.18 -5.98
CA SER A 77 -6.21 9.62 -4.74
C SER A 77 -5.25 9.87 -3.57
N GLU A 78 -5.79 10.03 -2.36
CA GLU A 78 -4.97 10.23 -1.15
C GLU A 78 -3.89 9.14 -1.03
N MET A 79 -4.26 7.88 -1.29
CA MET A 79 -3.34 6.76 -1.36
C MET A 79 -2.13 7.07 -2.28
N LEU A 80 -2.39 7.42 -3.54
CA LEU A 80 -1.34 7.63 -4.55
C LEU A 80 -0.61 8.98 -4.42
N ARG A 81 -1.03 9.85 -3.49
CA ARG A 81 -0.27 11.04 -3.09
C ARG A 81 0.74 10.74 -1.99
N TYR A 82 0.46 9.76 -1.13
CA TYR A 82 1.31 9.42 0.02
C TYR A 82 2.22 8.21 -0.18
N VAL A 83 1.90 7.35 -1.16
CA VAL A 83 2.74 6.22 -1.53
C VAL A 83 2.95 6.17 -3.04
N SER A 84 4.14 5.70 -3.43
CA SER A 84 4.46 5.41 -4.82
C SER A 84 3.90 4.06 -5.24
N ILE A 85 3.65 3.89 -6.54
CA ILE A 85 3.23 2.61 -7.10
C ILE A 85 4.30 1.53 -6.87
N GLY A 86 5.58 1.90 -6.94
CA GLY A 86 6.70 0.97 -6.70
C GLY A 86 6.72 0.40 -5.27
N GLU A 87 6.37 1.21 -4.26
CA GLU A 87 6.22 0.74 -2.88
C GLU A 87 5.08 -0.27 -2.76
N ILE A 88 3.92 -0.01 -3.39
CA ILE A 88 2.79 -0.94 -3.41
C ILE A 88 3.18 -2.25 -4.11
N LEU A 89 3.73 -2.17 -5.33
CA LEU A 89 4.08 -3.34 -6.14
C LEU A 89 5.10 -4.25 -5.43
N ARG A 90 6.04 -3.66 -4.68
CA ARG A 90 7.02 -4.42 -3.90
C ARG A 90 6.34 -5.33 -2.87
N LEU A 91 5.34 -4.81 -2.14
CA LEU A 91 4.59 -5.59 -1.16
C LEU A 91 3.66 -6.58 -1.85
N SER A 92 2.99 -6.17 -2.94
CA SER A 92 2.13 -7.05 -3.72
C SER A 92 2.87 -8.26 -4.29
N ALA A 93 4.13 -8.11 -4.69
CA ALA A 93 4.95 -9.21 -5.20
C ALA A 93 5.31 -10.27 -4.14
N ALA A 94 5.22 -9.92 -2.85
CA ALA A 94 5.47 -10.85 -1.75
C ALA A 94 4.29 -11.78 -1.48
N ILE A 95 3.06 -11.39 -1.82
CA ILE A 95 1.87 -12.22 -1.58
C ILE A 95 1.97 -13.52 -2.38
N GLY A 96 1.70 -14.65 -1.71
CA GLY A 96 1.82 -15.99 -2.28
C GLY A 96 3.25 -16.54 -2.36
N LYS A 97 4.27 -15.77 -1.92
CA LYS A 97 5.63 -16.29 -1.75
C LYS A 97 5.77 -17.00 -0.39
N PRO A 98 6.76 -17.89 -0.23
CA PRO A 98 7.10 -18.47 1.07
C PRO A 98 7.48 -17.38 2.08
N MET A 99 7.22 -17.62 3.37
CA MET A 99 7.58 -16.68 4.44
C MET A 99 9.08 -16.29 4.44
N SER A 100 9.98 -17.19 4.02
CA SER A 100 11.43 -16.94 3.87
C SER A 100 11.78 -15.84 2.84
N TYR A 101 10.82 -15.44 2.00
CA TYR A 101 10.99 -14.33 1.07
C TYR A 101 11.14 -12.98 1.80
N VAL A 102 10.53 -12.81 2.98
CA VAL A 102 10.66 -11.57 3.76
C VAL A 102 12.09 -11.35 4.21
N ASP A 103 12.78 -12.43 4.62
CA ASP A 103 14.16 -12.36 5.12
C ASP A 103 15.15 -11.99 4.01
N THR A 104 14.89 -12.45 2.79
CA THR A 104 15.80 -12.31 1.65
C THR A 104 15.59 -11.04 0.83
N CYS A 105 14.50 -10.31 1.07
CA CYS A 105 14.13 -9.14 0.28
C CYS A 105 14.42 -7.82 1.06
N PRO A 106 15.50 -7.07 0.74
CA PRO A 106 16.01 -5.97 1.56
C PRO A 106 15.03 -4.81 1.80
N GLY A 107 13.96 -4.72 1.01
CA GLY A 107 12.94 -3.68 1.10
C GLY A 107 11.66 -4.09 1.83
N LEU A 108 11.60 -5.30 2.40
CA LEU A 108 10.46 -5.82 3.17
C LEU A 108 10.80 -6.08 4.65
N GLN A 109 12.06 -5.92 5.02
CA GLN A 109 12.50 -5.94 6.41
C GLN A 109 11.95 -4.66 7.10
N GLY A 110 11.28 -4.85 8.24
CA GLY A 110 10.57 -3.80 8.97
C GLY A 110 11.47 -2.75 9.59
#